data_AF-A0A8D9A2Z7-F1
#
_entry.id   AF-A0A8D9A2Z7-F1
#
_cell.length_a   1.000
_cell.length_b   1.000
_cell.length_c   1.000
_cell.angle_alpha   90.00
_cell.angle_beta   90.00
_cell.angle_gamma   90.00
#
_symmetry.space_group_name_H-M   'P 1'
#
loop_
_entity.id
_entity.type
_entity.pdbx_description
1 polymer ?
#
loop_
_entity_poly.entity_id
_entity_poly.type
_entity_poly.pdbx_seq_one_letter_code
_entity_poly.pdbx_strand_id
1 'polypeptide(L)'
;MYRKNENDDNINNNKKLPYLHDVLQLFSEMATMSMMNNSITFVQEEFNKSKHAKYFHLHLNMLPEKCSSFDSTRITLLFFAISGLDVLDCLDTIINPNRREEIIGWIYRLQVLPNEQHSNLDACGFLGSTSLNFESEISSDDNLCSYRVSNIALTYSALCTLLILGDDLSRVNKKAVLHGVKALQEKSGR
;
A
#
# COMPACT_ATOMS: atom_id res chain seq x y z
N MET A 1 -2.34 0.43 64.49
CA MET A 1 -2.13 -0.31 65.75
C MET A 1 -2.40 -1.79 65.47
N TYR A 2 -1.39 -2.65 65.68
CA TYR A 2 -1.47 -4.08 66.05
C TYR A 2 -2.29 -5.05 65.17
N ARG A 3 -1.90 -6.31 64.91
CA ARG A 3 -0.69 -7.14 65.07
C ARG A 3 -1.04 -8.46 64.34
N LYS A 4 -0.01 -9.20 63.96
CA LYS A 4 0.02 -10.61 63.53
C LYS A 4 -1.03 -11.53 64.19
N ASN A 5 -1.41 -12.61 63.50
CA ASN A 5 -1.00 -13.96 63.90
C ASN A 5 -1.08 -14.97 62.75
N GLU A 6 0.06 -15.61 62.53
CA GLU A 6 0.25 -16.90 61.86
C GLU A 6 -0.41 -18.04 62.65
N ASN A 7 -0.80 -19.10 61.94
CA ASN A 7 -0.64 -20.54 62.24
C ASN A 7 -1.56 -21.29 61.27
N ASP A 8 -1.00 -21.91 60.23
CA ASP A 8 -0.57 -23.31 60.18
C ASP A 8 -1.70 -24.18 59.61
N ASP A 9 -1.59 -24.52 58.32
CA ASP A 9 -2.04 -25.81 57.81
C ASP A 9 -1.11 -26.27 56.68
N ASN A 10 -0.31 -27.27 57.05
CA ASN A 10 0.74 -27.90 56.29
C ASN A 10 0.12 -28.97 55.37
N ILE A 11 -0.09 -28.65 54.09
CA ILE A 11 -0.43 -29.67 53.07
C ILE A 11 0.72 -29.77 52.06
N ASN A 12 1.44 -30.88 52.24
CA ASN A 12 2.57 -31.33 51.46
C ASN A 12 2.15 -31.69 50.01
N ASN A 13 2.31 -30.75 49.07
CA ASN A 13 2.00 -30.94 47.65
C ASN A 13 3.26 -31.17 46.77
N ASN A 14 4.24 -31.94 47.27
CA ASN A 14 5.41 -32.34 46.49
C ASN A 14 5.33 -33.80 46.01
N LYS A 15 4.24 -34.14 45.32
CA LYS A 15 4.24 -35.29 44.40
C LYS A 15 4.42 -34.76 42.98
N LYS A 16 5.67 -34.67 42.51
CA LYS A 16 5.97 -34.56 41.07
C LYS A 16 5.20 -35.67 40.36
N LEU A 17 4.23 -35.32 39.51
CA LEU A 17 3.52 -36.30 38.70
C LEU A 17 4.56 -37.03 37.81
N PRO A 18 4.67 -38.36 37.88
CA PRO A 18 5.70 -39.12 37.17
C PRO A 18 5.62 -38.96 35.64
N TYR A 19 4.45 -38.59 35.13
CA TYR A 19 4.18 -38.40 33.70
C TYR A 19 4.83 -37.15 33.09
N LEU A 20 5.21 -36.14 33.89
CA LEU A 20 5.75 -34.89 33.32
C LEU A 20 7.16 -35.08 32.74
N HIS A 21 7.95 -35.96 33.35
CA HIS A 21 9.28 -36.29 32.86
C HIS A 21 9.20 -37.11 31.57
N ASP A 22 8.26 -38.07 31.51
CA ASP A 22 8.04 -38.89 30.32
C ASP A 22 7.52 -38.05 29.14
N VAL A 23 6.66 -37.06 29.39
CA VAL A 23 6.16 -36.14 28.36
C VAL A 23 7.29 -35.25 27.82
N LEU A 24 8.16 -34.71 28.68
CA LEU A 24 9.31 -33.91 28.25
C LEU A 24 10.35 -34.75 27.50
N GLN A 25 10.55 -35.99 27.94
CA GLN A 25 11.40 -36.96 27.25
C GLN A 25 10.83 -37.28 25.86
N LEU A 26 9.52 -37.53 25.75
CA LEU A 26 8.84 -37.75 24.48
C LEU A 26 8.95 -36.54 23.54
N PHE A 27 8.79 -35.32 24.06
CA PHE A 27 8.96 -34.10 23.26
C PHE A 27 10.41 -33.93 22.79
N SER A 28 11.40 -34.26 23.63
CA SER A 28 12.81 -34.25 23.25
C SER A 28 13.12 -35.33 22.20
N GLU A 29 12.52 -36.52 22.32
CA GLU A 29 12.68 -37.64 21.38
C GLU A 29 11.96 -37.40 20.05
N MET A 30 10.81 -36.72 20.07
CA MET A 30 10.12 -36.25 18.87
C MET A 30 10.91 -35.15 18.16
N ALA A 31 11.56 -34.26 18.91
CA ALA A 31 12.45 -33.23 18.35
C ALA A 31 13.71 -33.85 17.73
N THR A 32 14.32 -34.86 18.37
CA THR A 32 15.49 -35.57 17.80
C THR A 32 15.11 -36.49 16.65
N MET A 33 13.95 -37.15 16.67
CA MET A 33 13.43 -37.90 15.50
C MET A 33 13.08 -36.98 14.33
N SER A 34 12.54 -35.78 14.58
CA SER A 34 12.35 -34.75 13.54
C SER A 34 13.68 -34.29 12.94
N MET A 35 14.76 -34.30 13.72
CA MET A 35 16.13 -33.96 13.28
C MET A 35 16.83 -35.13 12.56
N MET A 36 16.45 -36.38 12.85
CA MET A 36 17.05 -37.59 12.26
C MET A 36 16.32 -38.10 11.00
N ASN A 37 15.02 -37.82 10.83
CA ASN A 37 14.20 -38.41 9.77
C ASN A 37 13.72 -37.46 8.68
N ASN A 38 14.30 -36.27 8.61
CA ASN A 38 14.07 -35.43 7.45
C ASN A 38 15.22 -34.46 7.29
N SER A 39 15.98 -34.66 6.20
CA SER A 39 16.55 -33.54 5.45
C SER A 39 15.40 -32.68 4.89
N ILE A 40 14.51 -32.17 5.74
CA ILE A 40 13.76 -30.97 5.43
C ILE A 40 14.83 -29.88 5.52
N THR A 41 15.49 -29.64 4.39
CA THR A 41 16.08 -28.35 4.12
C THR A 41 14.95 -27.36 4.30
N PHE A 42 14.89 -26.70 5.46
CA PHE A 42 14.21 -25.43 5.58
C PHE A 42 14.94 -24.52 4.58
N VAL A 43 14.37 -24.40 3.38
CA VAL A 43 14.77 -23.37 2.44
C VAL A 43 14.36 -22.07 3.12
N GLN A 44 15.27 -21.47 3.87
CA GLN A 44 15.15 -20.08 4.24
C GLN A 44 15.20 -19.31 2.92
N GLU A 45 14.04 -18.96 2.39
CA GLU A 45 13.98 -18.06 1.25
C GLU A 45 14.52 -16.70 1.70
N GLU A 46 15.76 -16.43 1.33
CA GLU A 46 16.41 -15.17 1.62
C GLU A 46 15.74 -14.06 0.80
N PHE A 47 15.45 -12.94 1.46
CA PHE A 47 14.85 -11.79 0.82
C PHE A 47 15.78 -11.21 -0.27
N ASN A 48 15.41 -11.39 -1.54
CA ASN A 48 16.23 -10.92 -2.66
C ASN A 48 15.83 -9.51 -3.10
N LYS A 49 16.41 -8.49 -2.44
CA LYS A 49 16.19 -7.05 -2.75
C LYS A 49 16.35 -6.74 -4.25
N SER A 50 17.36 -7.30 -4.92
CA SER A 50 17.61 -7.02 -6.35
C SER A 50 16.49 -7.53 -7.25
N LYS A 51 15.94 -8.73 -6.97
CA LYS A 51 14.81 -9.27 -7.73
C LYS A 51 13.56 -8.41 -7.56
N HIS A 52 13.25 -7.95 -6.35
CA HIS A 52 12.11 -7.07 -6.12
C HIS A 52 12.29 -5.69 -6.77
N ALA A 53 13.48 -5.10 -6.70
CA ALA A 53 13.78 -3.84 -7.36
C ALA A 53 13.60 -3.94 -8.89
N LYS A 54 14.09 -5.03 -9.51
CA LYS A 54 13.86 -5.32 -10.93
C LYS A 54 12.38 -5.51 -11.26
N TYR A 55 11.64 -6.20 -10.39
CA TYR A 55 10.20 -6.40 -10.54
C TYR A 55 9.45 -5.06 -10.55
N PHE A 56 9.71 -4.17 -9.60
CA PHE A 56 9.09 -2.85 -9.60
C PHE A 56 9.51 -1.99 -10.78
N HIS A 57 10.80 -2.00 -11.16
CA HIS A 57 11.27 -1.29 -12.34
C HIS A 57 10.56 -1.73 -13.63
N LEU A 58 10.30 -3.04 -13.79
CA LEU A 58 9.55 -3.56 -14.93
C LEU A 58 8.15 -2.93 -15.03
N HIS A 59 7.44 -2.86 -13.91
CA HIS A 59 6.07 -2.32 -13.85
C HIS A 59 6.00 -0.80 -14.13
N LEU A 60 7.11 -0.07 -14.02
CA LEU A 60 7.20 1.34 -14.43
C LEU A 60 7.29 1.53 -15.95
N ASN A 61 7.74 0.49 -16.68
CA ASN A 61 8.00 0.57 -18.11
C ASN A 61 6.92 -0.13 -18.92
N MET A 62 6.51 -1.32 -18.50
CA MET A 62 5.51 -2.12 -19.20
C MET A 62 4.64 -2.88 -18.19
N LEU A 63 3.33 -2.82 -18.41
CA LEU A 63 2.38 -3.68 -17.71
C LEU A 63 2.12 -4.93 -18.56
N PRO A 64 2.21 -6.14 -18.00
CA PRO A 64 1.78 -7.35 -18.69
C PRO A 64 0.32 -7.26 -19.14
N GLU A 65 -0.04 -7.93 -20.25
CA GLU A 65 -1.42 -7.95 -20.77
C GLU A 65 -2.46 -8.40 -19.72
N LYS A 66 -2.06 -9.30 -18.83
CA LYS A 66 -2.89 -9.79 -17.71
C LYS A 66 -3.27 -8.68 -16.72
N CYS A 67 -2.59 -7.53 -16.75
CA CYS A 67 -2.88 -6.37 -15.93
C CYS A 67 -3.82 -5.36 -16.63
N SER A 68 -4.36 -5.68 -17.81
CA SER A 68 -5.32 -4.82 -18.54
C SER A 68 -6.57 -4.48 -17.73
N SER A 69 -7.02 -5.38 -16.85
CA SER A 69 -8.13 -5.10 -15.92
C SER A 69 -7.84 -3.95 -14.94
N PHE A 70 -6.57 -3.61 -14.73
CA PHE A 70 -6.14 -2.50 -13.89
C PHE A 70 -5.89 -1.22 -14.67
N ASP A 71 -6.26 -1.15 -15.95
CA ASP A 71 -6.01 0.04 -16.78
C ASP A 71 -6.64 1.31 -16.18
N SER A 72 -7.83 1.21 -15.57
CA SER A 72 -8.49 2.32 -14.89
C SER A 72 -7.85 2.73 -13.55
N THR A 73 -6.87 1.97 -13.05
CA THR A 73 -6.22 2.14 -11.74
C THR A 73 -4.70 2.13 -11.83
N ARG A 74 -4.14 2.47 -13.00
CA ARG A 74 -2.68 2.49 -13.24
C ARG A 74 -1.90 3.34 -12.25
N ILE A 75 -2.48 4.42 -11.73
CA ILE A 75 -1.87 5.23 -10.67
C ILE A 75 -1.60 4.43 -9.38
N THR A 76 -2.45 3.46 -9.05
CA THR A 76 -2.28 2.59 -7.88
C THR A 76 -1.14 1.60 -8.11
N LEU A 77 -1.03 1.04 -9.32
CA LEU A 77 0.12 0.20 -9.68
C LEU A 77 1.43 0.99 -9.66
N LEU A 78 1.39 2.23 -10.16
CA LEU A 78 2.52 3.15 -10.08
C LEU A 78 2.89 3.40 -8.61
N PHE A 79 1.92 3.71 -7.76
CA PHE A 79 2.14 3.91 -6.33
C PHE A 79 2.85 2.70 -5.69
N PHE A 80 2.38 1.47 -5.94
CA PHE A 80 3.04 0.27 -5.41
C PHE A 80 4.46 0.09 -5.93
N ALA A 81 4.71 0.38 -7.21
CA ALA A 81 6.06 0.28 -7.77
C ALA A 81 7.00 1.33 -7.18
N ILE A 82 6.57 2.58 -7.11
CA ILE A 82 7.38 3.71 -6.61
C ILE A 82 7.61 3.57 -5.10
N SER A 83 6.56 3.33 -4.32
CA SER A 83 6.67 3.09 -2.88
C SER A 83 7.50 1.83 -2.58
N GLY A 84 7.37 0.78 -3.40
CA GLY A 84 8.21 -0.40 -3.28
C GLY A 84 9.69 -0.11 -3.49
N LEU A 85 10.04 0.68 -4.50
CA LEU A 85 11.44 1.11 -4.73
C LEU A 85 11.97 2.00 -3.61
N ASP A 86 11.12 2.85 -3.04
CA ASP A 86 11.45 3.70 -1.90
C ASP A 86 11.71 2.90 -0.63
N VAL A 87 10.83 1.95 -0.29
CA VAL A 87 11.01 1.01 0.84
C VAL A 87 12.27 0.17 0.67
N LEU A 88 12.64 -0.17 -0.56
CA LEU A 88 13.87 -0.87 -0.87
C LEU A 88 15.10 0.03 -0.91
N ASP A 89 14.99 1.33 -0.69
CA ASP A 89 16.11 2.28 -0.78
C ASP A 89 16.86 2.14 -2.12
N CYS A 90 16.11 2.11 -3.22
CA CYS A 90 16.66 2.00 -4.57
C CYS A 90 15.97 2.92 -5.58
N LEU A 91 15.06 3.80 -5.12
CA LEU A 91 14.32 4.74 -5.96
C LEU A 91 15.26 5.62 -6.79
N ASP A 92 16.22 6.31 -6.15
CA ASP A 92 17.15 7.21 -6.83
C ASP A 92 18.17 6.47 -7.71
N THR A 93 18.43 5.20 -7.41
CA THR A 93 19.29 4.35 -8.23
C THR A 93 18.60 3.95 -9.53
N ILE A 94 17.29 3.71 -9.49
CA ILE A 94 16.52 3.17 -10.61
C ILE A 94 15.84 4.26 -11.43
N ILE A 95 15.40 5.34 -10.80
CA ILE A 95 14.66 6.43 -11.43
C ILE A 95 15.56 7.65 -11.51
N ASN A 96 16.07 7.91 -12.71
CA ASN A 96 16.83 9.11 -12.99
C ASN A 96 15.93 10.38 -12.92
N PRO A 97 16.53 11.58 -12.78
CA PRO A 97 15.76 12.82 -12.64
C PRO A 97 14.79 13.10 -13.79
N ASN A 98 15.15 12.79 -15.04
CA ASN A 98 14.26 13.01 -16.19
C ASN A 98 13.01 12.12 -16.11
N ARG A 99 13.20 10.83 -15.79
CA ARG A 99 12.10 9.88 -15.64
C ARG A 99 11.20 10.24 -14.46
N ARG A 100 11.77 10.77 -13.38
CA ARG A 100 11.02 11.30 -12.24
C ARG A 100 10.08 12.42 -12.68
N GLU A 101 10.58 13.42 -13.41
CA GLU A 101 9.76 14.52 -13.93
C GLU A 101 8.70 14.04 -14.93
N GLU A 102 9.00 13.06 -15.78
CA GLU A 102 8.01 12.44 -16.66
C GLU A 102 6.85 11.80 -15.88
N ILE A 103 7.18 11.07 -14.82
CA ILE A 103 6.19 10.41 -13.96
C ILE A 103 5.36 11.47 -13.24
N ILE A 104 6.00 12.46 -12.62
CA ILE A 104 5.31 13.57 -11.95
C ILE A 104 4.38 14.30 -12.92
N GLY A 105 4.87 14.65 -14.10
CA GLY A 105 4.09 15.31 -15.15
C GLY A 105 2.92 14.44 -15.63
N TRP A 106 3.08 13.12 -15.71
CA TRP A 106 1.99 12.20 -16.00
C TRP A 106 0.92 12.20 -14.90
N ILE A 107 1.30 12.16 -13.63
CA ILE A 107 0.36 12.22 -12.50
C ILE A 107 -0.45 13.52 -12.55
N TYR A 108 0.20 14.65 -12.84
CA TYR A 108 -0.50 15.94 -12.92
C TYR A 108 -1.50 16.03 -14.08
N ARG A 109 -1.28 15.30 -15.18
CA ARG A 109 -2.31 15.19 -16.24
C ARG A 109 -3.56 14.46 -15.78
N LEU A 110 -3.48 13.63 -14.73
CA LEU A 110 -4.64 12.91 -14.19
C LEU A 110 -5.47 13.75 -13.22
N GLN A 111 -5.01 14.95 -12.85
CA GLN A 111 -5.75 15.81 -11.95
C GLN A 111 -7.00 16.36 -12.63
N VAL A 112 -8.16 16.12 -12.03
CA VAL A 112 -9.44 16.72 -12.45
C VAL A 112 -9.51 18.12 -11.84
N LEU A 113 -9.38 19.13 -12.70
CA LEU A 113 -9.45 20.53 -12.31
C LEU A 113 -10.89 21.05 -12.35
N PRO A 114 -11.23 22.05 -11.52
CA PRO A 114 -12.52 22.71 -11.62
C PRO A 114 -12.63 23.44 -12.97
N ASN A 115 -13.81 23.36 -13.58
CA ASN A 115 -14.17 24.18 -14.73
C ASN A 115 -14.42 25.64 -14.32
N GLU A 116 -14.54 26.54 -15.29
CA GLU A 116 -14.73 27.99 -15.05
C GLU A 116 -15.99 28.29 -14.22
N GLN A 117 -17.00 27.43 -14.32
CA GLN A 117 -18.29 27.56 -13.63
C GLN A 117 -18.30 26.90 -12.25
N HIS A 118 -17.21 26.23 -11.85
CA HIS A 118 -17.11 25.44 -10.64
C HIS A 118 -18.21 24.37 -10.46
N SER A 119 -18.83 23.89 -11.55
CA SER A 119 -19.94 22.93 -11.49
C SER A 119 -19.47 21.48 -11.27
N ASN A 120 -18.19 21.17 -11.49
CA ASN A 120 -17.60 19.84 -11.30
C ASN A 120 -16.75 19.72 -10.02
N LEU A 121 -16.94 20.60 -9.03
CA LEU A 121 -16.14 20.59 -7.79
C LEU A 121 -16.24 19.24 -7.04
N ASP A 122 -17.41 18.62 -7.04
CA ASP A 122 -17.63 17.34 -6.37
C ASP A 122 -16.92 16.16 -7.07
N ALA A 123 -16.54 16.34 -8.34
CA ALA A 123 -15.81 15.36 -9.13
C ALA A 123 -14.28 15.55 -9.09
N CYS A 124 -13.79 16.64 -8.48
CA CYS A 124 -12.36 16.99 -8.46
C CYS A 124 -11.51 16.02 -7.62
N GLY A 125 -10.27 15.79 -8.03
CA GLY A 125 -9.36 14.79 -7.47
C GLY A 125 -8.38 14.28 -8.52
N PHE A 126 -8.01 13.00 -8.47
CA PHE A 126 -7.21 12.36 -9.53
C PHE A 126 -7.93 11.17 -10.16
N LEU A 127 -7.72 11.02 -11.47
CA LEU A 127 -8.08 9.83 -12.25
C LEU A 127 -7.01 8.74 -12.09
N GLY A 128 -7.36 7.49 -12.42
CA GLY A 128 -6.40 6.38 -12.35
C GLY A 128 -5.55 6.17 -13.59
N SER A 129 -5.97 6.71 -14.72
CA SER A 129 -5.26 6.64 -16.00
C SER A 129 -5.74 7.71 -16.97
N THR A 130 -5.06 7.80 -18.10
CA THR A 130 -5.40 8.71 -19.20
C THR A 130 -6.55 8.19 -20.08
N SER A 131 -7.15 7.05 -19.76
CA SER A 131 -8.19 6.41 -20.59
C SER A 131 -9.45 7.28 -20.74
N LEU A 132 -9.65 8.24 -19.83
CA LEU A 132 -10.73 9.25 -19.87
C LEU A 132 -10.18 10.69 -19.99
N ASN A 133 -8.89 10.86 -20.30
CA ASN A 133 -8.31 12.17 -20.60
C ASN A 133 -8.50 12.50 -22.07
N PHE A 134 -9.66 13.08 -22.38
CA PHE A 134 -9.89 13.72 -23.66
C PHE A 134 -9.19 15.09 -23.63
N GLU A 135 -8.32 15.37 -24.61
CA GLU A 135 -7.80 16.71 -24.80
C GLU A 135 -8.99 17.66 -25.00
N SER A 136 -9.06 18.70 -24.18
CA SER A 136 -10.22 19.59 -24.08
C SER A 136 -10.51 20.39 -25.36
N GLU A 137 -9.71 20.20 -26.41
CA GLU A 137 -9.89 20.88 -27.70
C GLU A 137 -10.99 20.23 -28.57
N ILE A 138 -11.45 19.01 -28.27
CA ILE A 138 -12.33 18.25 -29.19
C ILE A 138 -13.80 18.14 -28.76
N SER A 139 -14.18 18.47 -27.52
CA SER A 139 -15.59 18.32 -27.12
C SER A 139 -16.16 19.55 -26.44
N SER A 140 -16.80 20.38 -27.25
CA SER A 140 -17.96 21.22 -26.87
C SER A 140 -19.19 20.37 -26.44
N ASP A 141 -18.98 19.10 -26.08
CA ASP A 141 -19.99 18.15 -25.65
C ASP A 141 -19.83 17.93 -24.15
N ASP A 142 -20.60 18.70 -23.38
CA ASP A 142 -20.66 18.72 -21.92
C ASP A 142 -20.83 17.29 -21.32
N ASN A 143 -21.43 16.38 -22.10
CA ASN A 143 -21.67 15.00 -21.71
C ASN A 143 -20.39 14.18 -21.45
N LEU A 144 -19.28 14.43 -22.17
CA LEU A 144 -18.08 13.62 -22.00
C LEU A 144 -17.30 14.00 -20.73
N CYS A 145 -17.39 15.28 -20.34
CA CYS A 145 -16.82 15.78 -19.10
C CYS A 145 -17.54 15.20 -17.87
N SER A 146 -18.84 14.87 -17.99
CA SER A 146 -19.64 14.32 -16.89
C SER A 146 -19.12 12.99 -16.33
N TYR A 147 -18.42 12.19 -17.14
CA TYR A 147 -17.83 10.91 -16.74
C TYR A 147 -16.41 11.05 -16.15
N ARG A 148 -15.81 12.25 -16.17
CA ARG A 148 -14.49 12.53 -15.58
C ARG A 148 -14.61 12.78 -14.09
N VAL A 149 -14.91 11.72 -13.35
CA VAL A 149 -15.04 11.74 -11.89
C VAL A 149 -13.80 11.14 -11.24
N SER A 150 -13.25 11.84 -10.25
CA SER A 150 -12.14 11.32 -9.47
C SER A 150 -12.54 10.15 -8.58
N ASN A 151 -11.55 9.43 -8.07
CA ASN A 151 -11.75 8.39 -7.07
C ASN A 151 -10.82 8.66 -5.89
N ILE A 152 -11.33 8.48 -4.67
CA ILE A 152 -10.58 8.77 -3.45
C ILE A 152 -9.30 7.93 -3.30
N ALA A 153 -9.33 6.66 -3.69
CA ALA A 153 -8.16 5.78 -3.64
C ALA A 153 -7.09 6.18 -4.67
N LEU A 154 -7.53 6.66 -5.84
CA LEU A 154 -6.65 7.14 -6.91
C LEU A 154 -6.04 8.49 -6.54
N THR A 155 -6.82 9.36 -5.90
CA THR A 155 -6.37 10.64 -5.32
C THR A 155 -5.31 10.41 -4.24
N TYR A 156 -5.56 9.48 -3.31
CA TYR A 156 -4.57 9.06 -2.32
C TYR A 156 -3.27 8.58 -2.99
N SER A 157 -3.38 7.63 -3.94
CA SER A 157 -2.23 7.04 -4.62
C SER A 157 -1.41 8.09 -5.38
N ALA A 158 -2.07 9.03 -6.06
CA ALA A 158 -1.42 10.12 -6.76
C ALA A 158 -0.62 11.03 -5.82
N LEU A 159 -1.25 11.50 -4.73
CA LEU A 159 -0.61 12.40 -3.77
C LEU A 159 0.58 11.74 -3.06
N CYS A 160 0.42 10.49 -2.62
CA CYS A 160 1.51 9.74 -2.01
C CYS A 160 2.68 9.54 -3.00
N THR A 161 2.38 9.20 -4.25
CA THR A 161 3.42 9.01 -5.28
C THR A 161 4.17 10.31 -5.56
N LEU A 162 3.48 11.45 -5.64
CA LEU A 162 4.10 12.76 -5.80
C LEU A 162 5.06 13.07 -4.64
N LEU A 163 4.64 12.83 -3.40
CA LEU A 163 5.47 13.03 -2.22
C LEU A 163 6.70 12.13 -2.19
N ILE A 164 6.57 10.84 -2.51
CA ILE A 164 7.69 9.89 -2.57
C ILE A 164 8.71 10.34 -3.65
N LEU A 165 8.23 10.90 -4.76
CA LEU A 165 9.08 11.43 -5.81
C LEU A 165 9.72 12.79 -5.45
N GLY A 166 9.38 13.40 -4.32
CA GLY A 166 9.94 14.67 -3.86
C GLY A 166 9.23 15.92 -4.41
N ASP A 167 8.02 15.78 -4.96
CA ASP A 167 7.20 16.91 -5.38
C ASP A 167 6.65 17.68 -4.15
N ASP A 168 6.49 18.99 -4.29
CA ASP A 168 6.04 19.88 -3.22
C ASP A 168 4.51 20.06 -3.15
N LEU A 169 3.77 19.40 -4.05
CA LEU A 169 2.32 19.49 -4.21
C LEU A 169 1.83 20.93 -4.49
N SER A 170 2.68 21.82 -4.99
CA SER A 170 2.34 23.22 -5.30
C SER A 170 1.30 23.33 -6.43
N ARG A 171 1.35 22.40 -7.39
CA ARG A 171 0.44 22.32 -8.54
C ARG A 171 -0.87 21.59 -8.25
N VAL A 172 -1.04 21.06 -7.04
CA VAL A 172 -2.30 20.43 -6.62
C VAL A 172 -3.32 21.52 -6.27
N ASN A 173 -4.49 21.48 -6.88
CA ASN A 173 -5.63 22.31 -6.48
C ASN A 173 -6.25 21.76 -5.20
N LYS A 174 -5.59 22.04 -4.07
CA LYS A 174 -5.96 21.54 -2.73
C LYS A 174 -7.42 21.84 -2.39
N LYS A 175 -7.94 23.01 -2.75
CA LYS A 175 -9.33 23.41 -2.48
C LYS A 175 -10.34 22.55 -3.25
N ALA A 176 -10.06 22.26 -4.52
CA ALA A 176 -10.90 21.42 -5.35
C ALA A 176 -10.85 19.97 -4.90
N VAL A 177 -9.66 19.43 -4.62
CA VAL A 177 -9.49 18.07 -4.08
C VAL A 177 -10.23 17.90 -2.76
N LEU A 178 -10.12 18.86 -1.83
CA LEU A 178 -10.83 18.83 -0.56
C LEU A 178 -12.35 18.88 -0.74
N HIS A 179 -12.85 19.65 -1.72
CA HIS A 179 -14.28 19.64 -2.05
C HIS A 179 -14.73 18.27 -2.56
N GLY A 180 -14.01 17.69 -3.52
CA GLY A 180 -14.32 16.36 -4.03
C GLY A 180 -14.32 15.30 -2.93
N VAL A 181 -13.31 15.28 -2.06
CA VAL A 181 -13.26 14.35 -0.91
C VAL A 181 -14.43 14.57 0.05
N LYS A 182 -14.80 15.82 0.32
CA LYS A 182 -15.94 16.14 1.19
C LYS A 182 -17.26 15.66 0.59
N ALA A 183 -17.43 15.74 -0.73
CA ALA A 183 -18.62 15.27 -1.42
C ALA A 183 -18.82 13.74 -1.32
N LEU A 184 -17.75 12.98 -1.09
CA LEU A 184 -17.80 11.52 -0.91
C LEU A 184 -18.21 11.09 0.50
N GLN A 185 -18.29 12.01 1.46
CA GLN A 185 -18.65 11.68 2.84
C GLN A 185 -20.18 11.60 3.01
N GLU A 186 -20.67 10.40 3.31
CA GLU A 186 -22.07 10.17 3.66
C GLU A 186 -22.44 10.71 5.05
N LYS A 187 -23.74 10.94 5.28
CA LYS A 187 -24.25 11.44 6.58
C LYS A 187 -23.90 10.55 7.76
N SER A 188 -23.69 9.26 7.53
CA SER A 188 -23.25 8.28 8.54
C SER A 188 -21.85 8.56 9.07
N GLY A 189 -21.00 9.25 8.29
CA GLY A 189 -19.58 9.41 8.58
C GLY A 189 -18.80 8.07 8.66
N ARG A 190 -19.45 6.97 8.27
CA ARG A 190 -18.90 5.63 8.10
C ARG A 190 -18.93 5.28 6.63
#